data_AF-A0A2W6CCX9-F1
#
_entry.id   AF-A0A2W6CCX9-F1
#
_cell.length_a   1.000
_cell.length_b   1.000
_cell.length_c   1.000
_cell.angle_alpha   90.00
_cell.angle_beta   90.00
_cell.angle_gamma   90.00
#
_symmetry.space_group_name_H-M   'P 1'
#
loop_
_entity.id
_entity.type
_entity.pdbx_description
1 polymer ?
#
loop_
_entity_poly.entity_id
_entity_poly.type
_entity_poly.pdbx_seq_one_letter_code
_entity_poly.pdbx_strand_id
1 'polypeptide(L)'
;MRADGRDVIDLRPASIQRDFTELAPGSVLVTMGRTKVLCTASIEDRVPPWLRGGGKGWVTAEYSMLPGSTAERASREAVKGRQSGRTQEIQRLIGRALRSVCDLEAMGEMQVVLDCDVLQADGGTRTAAICGAYVALHDAFARLVQQGKLDAQPLSEACAAVSVGVVEGVCLLDLDYSEDVRADVDMNVVMTESGRFVEVQGTAEGAPFARDELDMLLDLAEHGIAQLLDLQAEVLTDDPPPRLAPGQKAPEPAPDPRPPPAGPAAESASDVPAWREPWTASSERPSLPLDG
;
A
#
# COMPACT_ATOMS: atom_id res chain seq x y z
N MET A 1 8.38 -22.60 -18.68
CA MET A 1 9.04 -22.09 -17.46
C MET A 1 9.27 -20.62 -17.67
N ARG A 2 8.74 -19.78 -16.77
CA ARG A 2 8.77 -18.33 -16.92
C ARG A 2 10.19 -17.80 -16.78
N ALA A 3 10.46 -16.59 -17.28
CA ALA A 3 11.81 -16.03 -17.34
C ALA A 3 12.45 -15.84 -15.95
N ASP A 4 11.61 -15.68 -14.92
CA ASP A 4 11.98 -15.53 -13.52
C ASP A 4 11.92 -16.84 -12.70
N GLY A 5 11.61 -17.97 -13.36
CA GLY A 5 11.55 -19.29 -12.74
C GLY A 5 10.24 -19.66 -12.04
N ARG A 6 9.22 -18.79 -12.07
CA ARG A 6 7.89 -19.07 -11.52
C ARG A 6 7.12 -20.13 -12.32
N ASP A 7 6.21 -20.83 -11.64
CA ASP A 7 5.16 -21.62 -12.26
C ASP A 7 4.01 -20.71 -12.77
N VAL A 8 3.08 -21.30 -13.52
CA VAL A 8 1.93 -20.61 -14.11
C VAL A 8 0.93 -20.10 -13.07
N ILE A 9 0.90 -20.73 -11.89
CA ILE A 9 0.00 -20.40 -10.77
C ILE A 9 0.66 -19.52 -9.71
N ASP A 10 1.93 -19.13 -9.88
CA ASP A 10 2.68 -18.41 -8.85
C ASP A 10 2.53 -16.89 -9.01
N LEU A 11 2.16 -16.23 -7.90
CA LEU A 11 2.34 -14.79 -7.75
C LEU A 11 3.83 -14.41 -7.77
N ARG A 12 4.14 -13.18 -8.19
CA ARG A 12 5.44 -12.58 -7.86
C ARG A 12 5.54 -12.39 -6.34
N PRO A 13 6.77 -12.33 -5.78
CA PRO A 13 6.95 -11.97 -4.38
C PRO A 13 6.22 -10.66 -4.05
N ALA A 14 5.31 -10.70 -3.09
CA ALA A 14 4.50 -9.55 -2.70
C ALA A 14 4.79 -9.13 -1.26
N SER A 15 4.70 -7.84 -0.98
CA SER A 15 4.80 -7.30 0.38
C SER A 15 3.99 -6.03 0.53
N ILE A 16 3.50 -5.79 1.75
CA ILE A 16 2.71 -4.62 2.11
C ILE A 16 3.38 -3.95 3.31
N GLN A 17 3.96 -2.77 3.07
CA GLN A 17 4.53 -1.95 4.14
C GLN A 17 3.53 -0.88 4.55
N ARG A 18 2.90 -1.06 5.70
CA ARG A 18 2.05 -0.07 6.35
C ARG A 18 2.87 1.10 6.88
N ASP A 19 2.20 2.23 7.08
CA ASP A 19 2.76 3.48 7.56
C ASP A 19 4.01 3.97 6.79
N PHE A 20 4.00 3.82 5.47
CA PHE A 20 5.15 4.21 4.64
C PHE A 20 5.46 5.72 4.69
N THR A 21 4.44 6.57 4.63
CA THR A 21 4.54 8.00 4.93
C THR A 21 3.84 8.33 6.24
N GLU A 22 4.28 9.37 6.94
CA GLU A 22 3.86 9.68 8.32
C GLU A 22 2.59 10.53 8.42
N LEU A 23 2.20 11.23 7.35
CA LEU A 23 1.15 12.25 7.43
C LEU A 23 -0.26 11.75 7.07
N ALA A 24 -0.39 10.91 6.03
CA ALA A 24 -1.70 10.48 5.54
C ALA A 24 -2.40 9.51 6.52
N PRO A 25 -3.68 9.69 6.87
CA PRO A 25 -4.41 8.77 7.76
C PRO A 25 -4.24 7.28 7.42
N GLY A 26 -4.14 6.91 6.15
CA GLY A 26 -3.59 5.63 5.72
C GLY A 26 -2.42 5.84 4.77
N SER A 27 -1.35 5.05 4.91
CA SER A 27 -0.24 5.09 3.95
C SER A 27 0.40 3.71 3.84
N VAL A 28 0.43 3.17 2.62
CA VAL A 28 0.91 1.83 2.33
C VAL A 28 1.82 1.88 1.11
N LEU A 29 2.99 1.25 1.21
CA LEU A 29 3.77 0.86 0.04
C LEU A 29 3.49 -0.60 -0.25
N VAL A 30 2.78 -0.88 -1.34
CA VAL A 30 2.56 -2.23 -1.83
C VAL A 30 3.60 -2.56 -2.90
N THR A 31 4.19 -3.75 -2.79
CA THR A 31 5.15 -4.29 -3.75
C THR A 31 4.60 -5.62 -4.28
N MET A 32 4.58 -5.79 -5.60
CA MET A 32 4.26 -7.06 -6.29
C MET A 32 5.33 -7.30 -7.34
N GLY A 33 6.26 -8.21 -7.05
CA GLY A 33 7.51 -8.36 -7.79
C GLY A 33 8.31 -7.07 -7.78
N ARG A 34 8.48 -6.46 -8.97
CA ARG A 34 9.14 -5.15 -9.10
C ARG A 34 8.15 -3.99 -9.22
N THR A 35 6.85 -4.24 -9.29
CA THR A 35 5.84 -3.18 -9.25
C THR A 35 5.75 -2.63 -7.84
N LYS A 36 5.82 -1.31 -7.69
CA LYS A 36 5.75 -0.59 -6.40
C LYS A 36 4.76 0.56 -6.52
N VAL A 37 3.76 0.57 -5.65
CA VAL A 37 2.73 1.61 -5.61
C VAL A 37 2.64 2.16 -4.19
N LEU A 38 2.73 3.48 -4.05
CA LEU A 38 2.39 4.17 -2.82
C LEU A 38 0.90 4.49 -2.86
N CYS A 39 0.16 3.96 -1.89
CA CYS A 39 -1.24 4.22 -1.68
C CYS A 39 -1.40 5.07 -0.41
N THR A 40 -2.01 6.25 -0.52
CA THR A 40 -2.36 7.08 0.65
C THR A 40 -3.86 7.33 0.71
N ALA A 41 -4.43 7.24 1.90
CA ALA A 41 -5.83 7.53 2.17
C ALA A 41 -5.97 8.88 2.88
N SER A 42 -6.57 9.83 2.18
CA SER A 42 -6.86 11.19 2.66
C SER A 42 -8.35 11.30 3.01
N ILE A 43 -8.66 11.90 4.17
CA ILE A 43 -10.04 12.07 4.65
C ILE A 43 -10.43 13.54 4.50
N GLU A 44 -11.57 13.79 3.87
CA GLU A 44 -12.20 15.10 3.77
C GLU A 44 -13.53 15.11 4.53
N ASP A 45 -13.72 16.10 5.42
CA ASP A 45 -14.98 16.33 6.17
C ASP A 45 -16.08 16.95 5.27
N ARG A 46 -16.21 16.44 4.05
CA ARG A 46 -17.22 16.82 3.07
C ARG A 46 -17.44 15.69 2.08
N VAL A 47 -18.61 15.67 1.46
CA VAL A 47 -18.90 14.82 0.30
C VAL A 47 -18.93 15.64 -1.00
N PRO A 48 -18.81 14.98 -2.16
CA PRO A 48 -19.07 15.62 -3.44
C PRO A 48 -20.42 16.36 -3.47
N PRO A 49 -20.56 17.50 -4.19
CA PRO A 49 -21.76 18.35 -4.11
C PRO A 49 -23.09 17.63 -4.42
N TRP A 50 -23.06 16.65 -5.32
CA TRP A 50 -24.19 15.83 -5.74
C TRP A 50 -24.65 14.78 -4.70
N LEU A 51 -23.85 14.54 -3.65
CA LEU A 51 -24.17 13.62 -2.55
C LEU A 51 -24.52 14.33 -1.24
N ARG A 52 -24.39 15.66 -1.19
CA ARG A 52 -24.63 16.45 0.03
C ARG A 52 -26.08 16.33 0.51
N GLY A 53 -26.27 16.09 1.80
CA GLY A 53 -27.59 15.90 2.41
C GLY A 53 -28.16 14.49 2.20
N GLY A 54 -27.39 13.59 1.58
CA GLY A 54 -27.78 12.20 1.35
C GLY A 54 -27.46 11.27 2.52
N GLY A 55 -26.71 11.73 3.53
CA GLY A 55 -26.33 10.92 4.70
C GLY A 55 -25.35 9.78 4.39
N LYS A 56 -24.71 9.80 3.21
CA LYS A 56 -23.75 8.78 2.78
C LYS A 56 -22.41 9.39 2.43
N GLY A 57 -21.35 8.65 2.73
CA GLY A 57 -19.98 8.98 2.39
C GLY A 57 -19.62 8.62 0.95
N TRP A 58 -18.37 8.90 0.60
CA TRP A 58 -17.85 8.61 -0.72
C TRP A 58 -16.39 8.16 -0.67
N VAL A 59 -16.09 7.02 -1.29
CA VAL A 59 -14.71 6.58 -1.51
C VAL A 59 -14.37 6.81 -2.98
N THR A 60 -13.22 7.40 -3.28
CA THR A 60 -12.74 7.59 -4.66
C THR A 60 -11.23 7.42 -4.72
N ALA A 61 -10.67 7.38 -5.92
CA ALA A 61 -9.23 7.26 -6.10
C ALA A 61 -8.70 8.23 -7.16
N GLU A 62 -7.45 8.64 -6.95
CA GLU A 62 -6.57 9.22 -7.94
C GLU A 62 -5.45 8.22 -8.25
N TYR A 63 -5.02 8.16 -9.51
CA TYR A 63 -3.99 7.24 -9.94
C TYR A 63 -3.00 8.03 -10.78
N SER A 64 -1.71 7.86 -10.49
CA SER A 64 -0.67 8.48 -11.27
C SER A 64 0.53 7.58 -11.41
N MET A 65 1.27 7.78 -12.49
CA MET A 65 2.57 7.15 -12.67
C MET A 65 3.64 8.21 -12.55
N LEU A 66 4.65 7.97 -11.71
CA LEU A 66 5.78 8.87 -11.65
C LEU A 66 6.48 8.93 -13.02
N PRO A 67 7.03 10.09 -13.42
CA PRO A 67 7.79 10.22 -14.67
C PRO A 67 8.86 9.15 -14.88
N GLY A 68 9.50 8.67 -13.81
CA GLY A 68 10.55 7.65 -13.87
C GLY A 68 10.10 6.25 -13.45
N SER A 69 8.79 5.98 -13.42
CA SER A 69 8.26 4.67 -13.00
C SER A 69 8.46 3.56 -14.03
N THR A 70 8.77 3.92 -15.28
CA THR A 70 9.05 3.01 -16.41
C THR A 70 10.46 3.21 -16.94
N ALA A 71 10.93 2.31 -17.82
CA ALA A 71 12.26 2.39 -18.43
C ALA A 71 12.50 3.72 -19.17
N GLU A 72 11.48 4.21 -19.88
CA GLU A 72 11.50 5.53 -20.49
C GLU A 72 10.78 6.55 -19.60
N ARG A 73 11.31 7.78 -19.57
CA ARG A 73 10.71 8.86 -18.77
C ARG A 73 9.40 9.34 -19.39
N ALA A 74 8.29 9.21 -18.68
CA ALA A 74 7.00 9.79 -19.04
C ALA A 74 6.92 11.28 -18.68
N SER A 75 6.18 12.06 -19.48
CA SER A 75 5.84 13.44 -19.12
C SER A 75 4.68 13.49 -18.14
N ARG A 76 4.78 14.32 -17.09
CA ARG A 76 3.71 14.52 -16.09
C ARG A 76 2.41 14.95 -16.76
N GLU A 77 1.30 14.28 -16.45
CA GLU A 77 -0.03 14.61 -17.00
C GLU A 77 -0.51 16.00 -16.58
N ALA A 78 -0.18 16.43 -15.36
CA ALA A 78 -0.48 17.78 -14.88
C ALA A 78 0.11 18.88 -15.78
N VAL A 79 1.31 18.67 -16.33
CA VAL A 79 1.95 19.62 -17.26
C VAL A 79 1.20 19.70 -18.59
N LYS A 80 0.57 18.60 -19.00
CA LYS A 80 -0.27 18.54 -20.21
C LYS A 80 -1.68 19.09 -19.99
N GLY A 81 -2.05 19.43 -18.75
CA GLY A 81 -3.35 19.98 -18.38
C GLY A 81 -4.52 19.00 -18.49
N ARG A 82 -4.26 17.71 -18.72
CA ARG A 82 -5.30 16.67 -18.84
C ARG A 82 -4.76 15.29 -18.48
N GLN A 83 -5.58 14.52 -17.76
CA GLN A 83 -5.33 13.11 -17.51
C GLN A 83 -5.64 12.26 -18.76
N SER A 84 -4.89 11.18 -18.99
CA SER A 84 -5.19 10.24 -20.06
C SER A 84 -6.50 9.47 -19.81
N GLY A 85 -7.08 8.89 -20.87
CA GLY A 85 -8.27 8.04 -20.73
C GLY A 85 -8.00 6.81 -19.86
N ARG A 86 -6.80 6.21 -20.00
CA ARG A 86 -6.34 5.07 -19.17
C ARG A 86 -6.24 5.44 -17.70
N THR A 87 -5.64 6.59 -17.37
CA THR A 87 -5.55 7.08 -16.00
C THR A 87 -6.94 7.21 -15.37
N GLN A 88 -7.88 7.84 -16.08
CA GLN A 88 -9.26 8.02 -15.60
C GLN A 88 -10.01 6.69 -15.43
N GLU A 89 -9.76 5.73 -16.33
CA GLU A 89 -10.34 4.38 -16.25
C GLU A 89 -9.86 3.64 -15.00
N ILE A 90 -8.54 3.62 -14.76
CA ILE A 90 -7.94 3.01 -13.56
C ILE A 90 -8.42 3.68 -12.27
N GLN A 91 -8.51 5.02 -12.23
CA GLN A 91 -9.08 5.74 -11.09
C GLN A 91 -10.49 5.29 -10.75
N ARG A 92 -11.33 5.14 -11.78
CA ARG A 92 -12.71 4.71 -11.60
C ARG A 92 -12.78 3.25 -11.17
N LEU A 93 -11.92 2.39 -11.71
CA LEU A 93 -11.78 1.00 -11.30
C LEU A 93 -11.43 0.89 -9.81
N ILE A 94 -10.36 1.55 -9.35
CA ILE A 94 -9.95 1.53 -7.93
C ILE A 94 -11.09 2.05 -7.04
N GLY A 95 -11.69 3.19 -7.42
CA GLY A 95 -12.80 3.75 -6.66
C GLY A 95 -14.03 2.82 -6.61
N ARG A 96 -14.38 2.14 -7.71
CA ARG A 96 -15.50 1.17 -7.72
C ARG A 96 -15.17 -0.05 -6.88
N ALA A 97 -13.96 -0.58 -6.99
CA ALA A 97 -13.48 -1.72 -6.23
C ALA A 97 -13.66 -1.49 -4.74
N LEU A 98 -13.08 -0.41 -4.21
CA LEU A 98 -13.13 -0.11 -2.78
C LEU A 98 -14.54 0.26 -2.31
N ARG A 99 -15.31 1.06 -3.08
CA ARG A 99 -16.70 1.38 -2.71
C ARG A 99 -17.58 0.13 -2.60
N SER A 100 -17.27 -0.95 -3.32
CA SER A 100 -18.08 -2.17 -3.28
C SER A 100 -18.02 -2.91 -1.94
N VAL A 101 -16.99 -2.64 -1.14
CA VAL A 101 -16.77 -3.23 0.18
C VAL A 101 -16.85 -2.21 1.32
N CYS A 102 -17.39 -1.02 1.06
CA CYS A 102 -17.62 0.01 2.07
C CYS A 102 -19.10 0.20 2.37
N ASP A 103 -19.44 0.29 3.66
CA ASP A 103 -20.73 0.80 4.08
C ASP A 103 -20.72 2.33 4.06
N LEU A 104 -21.19 2.89 2.95
CA LEU A 104 -21.21 4.34 2.75
C LEU A 104 -22.17 5.06 3.70
N GLU A 105 -23.18 4.40 4.29
CA GLU A 105 -24.04 5.02 5.29
C GLU A 105 -23.32 5.11 6.63
N ALA A 106 -22.63 4.03 7.04
CA ALA A 106 -21.83 4.01 8.26
C ALA A 106 -20.67 5.02 8.25
N MET A 107 -20.14 5.36 7.06
CA MET A 107 -19.15 6.43 6.91
C MET A 107 -19.68 7.82 7.28
N GLY A 108 -20.99 8.07 7.16
CA GLY A 108 -21.55 9.43 7.23
C GLY A 108 -21.05 10.35 6.10
N GLU A 109 -21.34 11.65 6.17
CA GLU A 109 -21.01 12.60 5.10
C GLU A 109 -19.53 13.02 5.06
N MET A 110 -18.65 12.06 4.82
CA MET A 110 -17.22 12.28 4.56
C MET A 110 -16.79 11.66 3.23
N GLN A 111 -15.66 12.12 2.71
CA GLN A 111 -15.02 11.56 1.53
C GLN A 111 -13.65 11.01 1.89
N VAL A 112 -13.34 9.82 1.38
CA VAL A 112 -11.99 9.26 1.40
C VAL A 112 -11.46 9.25 -0.03
N VAL A 113 -10.29 9.87 -0.23
CA VAL A 113 -9.57 9.89 -1.51
C VAL A 113 -8.33 9.01 -1.37
N LEU A 114 -8.23 8.01 -2.24
CA LEU A 114 -7.09 7.10 -2.31
C LEU A 114 -6.16 7.56 -3.44
N ASP A 115 -5.03 8.16 -3.09
CA ASP A 115 -3.99 8.50 -4.06
C ASP A 115 -3.10 7.27 -4.27
N CYS A 116 -3.04 6.78 -5.51
CA CYS A 116 -2.25 5.61 -5.90
C CYS A 116 -1.14 6.03 -6.86
N ASP A 117 0.04 6.28 -6.31
CA ASP A 117 1.23 6.71 -7.05
C ASP A 117 2.13 5.53 -7.39
N VAL A 118 2.21 5.18 -8.67
CA VAL A 118 3.13 4.15 -9.16
C VAL A 118 4.54 4.69 -9.13
N LEU A 119 5.35 4.13 -8.23
CA LEU A 119 6.76 4.47 -8.07
C LEU A 119 7.63 3.69 -9.06
N GLN A 120 7.27 2.43 -9.33
CA GLN A 120 7.93 1.55 -10.28
C GLN A 120 6.89 0.61 -10.90
N ALA A 121 6.92 0.45 -12.23
CA ALA A 121 5.98 -0.37 -12.97
C ALA A 121 6.70 -1.56 -13.62
N ASP A 122 6.18 -2.76 -13.36
CA ASP A 122 6.63 -4.03 -13.94
C ASP A 122 5.44 -4.93 -14.30
N GLY A 123 4.27 -4.35 -14.60
CA GLY A 123 3.01 -5.07 -14.82
C GLY A 123 2.07 -5.06 -13.60
N GLY A 124 0.76 -5.21 -13.81
CA GLY A 124 -0.23 -5.28 -12.71
C GLY A 124 -0.34 -4.01 -11.84
N THR A 125 0.00 -2.83 -12.33
CA THR A 125 0.02 -1.62 -11.48
C THR A 125 -1.34 -1.23 -10.93
N ARG A 126 -2.42 -1.47 -11.70
CA ARG A 126 -3.80 -1.20 -11.27
C ARG A 126 -4.26 -2.16 -10.17
N THR A 127 -3.86 -3.42 -10.24
CA THR A 127 -4.25 -4.45 -9.27
C THR A 127 -3.45 -4.32 -7.98
N ALA A 128 -2.15 -4.01 -8.10
CA ALA A 128 -1.32 -3.59 -6.98
C ALA A 128 -1.94 -2.38 -6.26
N ALA A 129 -2.35 -1.34 -7.00
CA ALA A 129 -2.99 -0.17 -6.43
C ALA A 129 -4.26 -0.50 -5.64
N ILE A 130 -5.13 -1.40 -6.13
CA ILE A 130 -6.34 -1.82 -5.40
C ILE A 130 -5.97 -2.48 -4.06
N CYS A 131 -5.02 -3.42 -4.07
CA CYS A 131 -4.60 -4.14 -2.86
C CYS A 131 -3.97 -3.19 -1.83
N GLY A 132 -3.06 -2.31 -2.26
CA GLY A 132 -2.44 -1.31 -1.37
C GLY A 132 -3.45 -0.29 -0.84
N ALA A 133 -4.37 0.15 -1.69
CA ALA A 133 -5.38 1.13 -1.32
C ALA A 133 -6.43 0.57 -0.37
N TYR A 134 -6.78 -0.72 -0.46
CA TYR A 134 -7.63 -1.38 0.53
C TYR A 134 -7.00 -1.33 1.93
N VAL A 135 -5.73 -1.70 2.07
CA VAL A 135 -5.02 -1.65 3.36
C VAL A 135 -4.90 -0.21 3.88
N ALA A 136 -4.59 0.75 3.01
CA ALA A 136 -4.55 2.16 3.39
C ALA A 136 -5.92 2.69 3.86
N LEU A 137 -7.00 2.29 3.19
CA LEU A 137 -8.37 2.64 3.56
C LEU A 137 -8.75 2.05 4.92
N HIS A 138 -8.42 0.77 5.14
CA HIS A 138 -8.61 0.10 6.42
C HIS A 138 -7.94 0.87 7.56
N ASP A 139 -6.66 1.23 7.40
CA ASP A 139 -5.91 1.95 8.42
C ASP A 139 -6.45 3.35 8.69
N ALA A 140 -6.91 4.06 7.65
CA ALA A 140 -7.52 5.37 7.80
C ALA A 140 -8.80 5.30 8.62
N PHE A 141 -9.67 4.33 8.34
CA PHE A 141 -10.89 4.13 9.11
C PHE A 141 -10.63 3.64 10.53
N ALA A 142 -9.69 2.72 10.73
CA ALA A 142 -9.32 2.26 12.07
C ALA A 142 -8.88 3.44 12.95
N ARG A 143 -8.10 4.38 12.39
CA ARG A 143 -7.73 5.62 13.09
C ARG A 143 -8.90 6.55 13.34
N LEU A 144 -9.90 6.63 12.45
CA LEU A 144 -11.13 7.39 12.71
C LEU A 144 -11.95 6.78 13.84
N VAL A 145 -12.01 5.44 13.94
CA VAL A 145 -12.65 4.74 15.05
C VAL A 145 -11.90 5.02 16.35
N GLN A 146 -10.57 4.91 16.37
CA GLN A 146 -9.75 5.27 17.54
C GLN A 146 -9.95 6.72 18.00
N GLN A 147 -10.24 7.64 17.06
CA GLN A 147 -10.53 9.05 17.34
C GLN A 147 -11.99 9.30 17.80
N GLY A 148 -12.85 8.28 17.78
CA GLY A 148 -14.28 8.41 18.07
C GLY A 148 -15.07 9.18 17.00
N LYS A 149 -14.53 9.28 15.78
CA LYS A 149 -15.21 9.91 14.63
C LYS A 149 -16.11 8.93 13.86
N LEU A 150 -15.83 7.65 13.98
CA LEU A 150 -16.66 6.55 13.48
C LEU A 150 -16.94 5.59 14.63
N ASP A 151 -18.15 5.05 14.67
CA ASP A 151 -18.55 4.08 15.70
C ASP A 151 -17.88 2.72 15.51
N ALA A 152 -17.66 2.33 14.25
CA ALA A 152 -17.04 1.06 13.85
C ALA A 152 -16.38 1.19 12.47
N GLN A 153 -15.59 0.18 12.10
CA GLN A 153 -14.94 0.04 10.80
C GLN A 153 -16.00 -0.11 9.68
N PRO A 154 -16.17 0.85 8.74
CA PRO A 154 -17.21 0.79 7.71
C PRO A 154 -16.77 -0.03 6.49
N LEU A 155 -15.99 -1.10 6.71
CA LEU A 155 -15.62 -2.08 5.69
C LEU A 155 -16.42 -3.36 5.93
N SER A 156 -17.16 -3.80 4.91
CA SER A 156 -18.04 -4.96 5.03
C SER A 156 -17.31 -6.30 4.87
N GLU A 157 -16.25 -6.31 4.06
CA GLU A 157 -15.40 -7.47 3.78
C GLU A 157 -14.09 -6.99 3.11
N ALA A 158 -13.08 -7.84 3.00
CA ALA A 158 -11.88 -7.52 2.22
C ALA A 158 -12.07 -7.67 0.71
N CYS A 159 -11.24 -6.99 -0.08
CA CYS A 159 -11.12 -7.24 -1.51
C CYS A 159 -9.66 -7.19 -1.96
N ALA A 160 -9.34 -7.95 -3.01
CA ALA A 160 -8.04 -7.88 -3.67
C ALA A 160 -8.20 -7.98 -5.18
N ALA A 161 -7.10 -7.74 -5.90
CA ALA A 161 -7.06 -7.78 -7.34
C ALA A 161 -5.76 -8.38 -7.85
N VAL A 162 -5.83 -9.08 -8.99
CA VAL A 162 -4.66 -9.66 -9.64
C VAL A 162 -4.80 -9.57 -11.16
N SER A 163 -3.67 -9.50 -11.87
CA SER A 163 -3.64 -9.64 -13.31
C SER A 163 -3.37 -11.10 -13.68
N VAL A 164 -4.01 -11.56 -14.75
CA VAL A 164 -3.83 -12.88 -15.36
C VAL A 164 -3.82 -12.66 -16.87
N GLY A 165 -3.22 -13.57 -17.63
CA GLY A 165 -3.26 -13.45 -19.07
C GLY A 165 -2.78 -14.69 -19.80
N VAL A 166 -2.90 -14.65 -21.12
CA VAL A 166 -2.46 -15.73 -22.01
C VAL A 166 -1.19 -15.27 -22.70
N VAL A 167 -0.11 -16.05 -22.58
CA VAL A 167 1.16 -15.80 -23.26
C VAL A 167 1.58 -17.06 -23.99
N GLU A 168 1.72 -16.97 -25.31
CA GLU A 168 2.11 -18.12 -26.16
C GLU A 168 1.19 -19.34 -25.96
N GLY A 169 -0.11 -19.08 -25.77
CA GLY A 169 -1.14 -20.11 -25.54
C GLY A 169 -1.21 -20.68 -24.11
N VAL A 170 -0.50 -20.09 -23.15
CA VAL A 170 -0.49 -20.54 -21.75
C VAL A 170 -1.14 -19.47 -20.86
N CYS A 171 -2.12 -19.86 -20.05
CA CYS A 171 -2.71 -19.01 -19.02
C CYS A 171 -1.73 -18.86 -17.84
N LEU A 172 -1.44 -17.63 -17.44
CA LEU A 172 -0.44 -17.29 -16.42
C LEU A 172 -1.03 -16.33 -15.38
N LEU A 173 -0.64 -16.53 -14.13
CA LEU A 173 -0.92 -15.64 -13.01
C LEU A 173 0.17 -14.55 -12.85
N ASP A 174 -0.29 -13.33 -12.58
CA ASP A 174 0.51 -12.17 -12.19
C ASP A 174 1.67 -11.89 -13.14
N LEU A 175 1.30 -11.42 -14.34
CA LEU A 175 2.22 -11.11 -15.43
C LEU A 175 3.22 -10.01 -15.04
N ASP A 176 4.49 -10.24 -15.35
CA ASP A 176 5.48 -9.17 -15.38
C ASP A 176 5.44 -8.37 -16.71
N TYR A 177 6.17 -7.26 -16.80
CA TYR A 177 6.16 -6.42 -17.99
C TYR A 177 6.60 -7.16 -19.26
N SER A 178 7.52 -8.11 -19.15
CA SER A 178 8.02 -8.88 -20.29
C SER A 178 7.00 -9.89 -20.81
N GLU A 179 6.10 -10.34 -19.95
CA GLU A 179 4.98 -11.22 -20.27
C GLU A 179 3.79 -10.39 -20.79
N ASP A 180 3.43 -9.31 -20.08
CA ASP A 180 2.33 -8.39 -20.40
C ASP A 180 2.43 -7.82 -21.82
N VAL A 181 3.63 -7.35 -22.22
CA VAL A 181 3.84 -6.78 -23.56
C VAL A 181 3.71 -7.79 -24.71
N ARG A 182 3.70 -9.09 -24.40
CA ARG A 182 3.58 -10.20 -25.36
C ARG A 182 2.29 -11.00 -25.16
N ALA A 183 1.43 -10.57 -24.24
CA ALA A 183 0.22 -11.31 -23.92
C ALA A 183 -0.78 -11.26 -25.08
N ASP A 184 -1.36 -12.40 -25.42
CA ASP A 184 -2.49 -12.52 -26.32
C ASP A 184 -3.78 -12.04 -25.64
N VAL A 185 -3.84 -12.18 -24.31
CA VAL A 185 -4.93 -11.73 -23.44
C VAL A 185 -4.35 -11.09 -22.19
N ASP A 186 -4.75 -9.85 -21.88
CA ASP A 186 -4.54 -9.19 -20.58
C ASP A 186 -5.89 -9.11 -19.85
N MET A 187 -5.96 -9.72 -18.67
CA MET A 187 -7.14 -9.68 -17.82
C MET A 187 -6.82 -9.27 -16.38
N ASN A 188 -7.60 -8.33 -15.87
CA ASN A 188 -7.49 -7.84 -14.51
C ASN A 188 -8.79 -8.19 -13.77
N VAL A 189 -8.66 -8.85 -12.63
CA VAL A 189 -9.79 -9.36 -11.84
C VAL A 189 -9.76 -8.75 -10.46
N VAL A 190 -10.92 -8.33 -9.96
CA VAL A 190 -11.13 -7.86 -8.59
C VAL A 190 -12.19 -8.73 -7.93
N MET A 191 -11.89 -9.30 -6.77
CA MET A 191 -12.83 -10.11 -6.00
C MET A 191 -12.83 -9.72 -4.54
N THR A 192 -13.97 -9.95 -3.90
CA THR A 192 -14.10 -9.86 -2.45
C THR A 192 -13.68 -11.16 -1.76
N GLU A 193 -13.45 -11.13 -0.46
CA GLU A 193 -13.05 -12.32 0.32
C GLU A 193 -14.11 -13.43 0.30
N SER A 194 -15.39 -13.09 0.10
CA SER A 194 -16.47 -14.06 -0.06
C SER A 194 -16.53 -14.70 -1.45
N GLY A 195 -15.53 -14.45 -2.32
CA GLY A 195 -15.42 -15.03 -3.65
C GLY A 195 -16.30 -14.35 -4.70
N ARG A 196 -16.82 -13.14 -4.42
CA ARG A 196 -17.66 -12.42 -5.39
C ARG A 196 -16.82 -11.52 -6.29
N PHE A 197 -17.12 -11.55 -7.59
CA PHE A 197 -16.51 -10.65 -8.56
C PHE A 197 -17.03 -9.23 -8.40
N VAL A 198 -16.10 -8.30 -8.22
CA VAL A 198 -16.38 -6.86 -8.23
C VAL A 198 -16.23 -6.30 -9.64
N GLU A 199 -15.15 -6.68 -10.33
CA GLU A 199 -14.90 -6.28 -11.71
C GLU A 199 -13.99 -7.29 -12.42
N VAL A 200 -14.27 -7.53 -13.71
CA VAL A 200 -13.45 -8.35 -14.60
C VAL A 200 -13.21 -7.54 -15.87
N GLN A 201 -11.95 -7.19 -16.14
CA GLN A 201 -11.53 -6.47 -17.34
C GLN A 201 -10.62 -7.36 -18.17
N GLY A 202 -11.16 -8.03 -19.19
CA GLY A 202 -10.38 -8.88 -20.10
C GLY A 202 -10.33 -8.29 -21.50
N THR A 203 -9.13 -8.16 -22.06
CA THR A 203 -8.89 -7.67 -23.42
C THR A 203 -8.15 -8.74 -24.23
N ALA A 204 -8.68 -9.07 -25.40
CA ALA A 204 -7.92 -9.79 -26.42
C ALA A 204 -7.03 -8.79 -27.16
N GLU A 205 -5.71 -8.90 -27.01
CA GLU A 205 -4.73 -8.02 -27.66
C GLU A 205 -4.50 -8.41 -29.13
N GLY A 206 -4.96 -9.60 -29.53
CA GLY A 206 -4.90 -10.10 -30.90
C GLY A 206 -6.14 -10.91 -31.28
N ALA A 207 -6.01 -12.23 -31.25
CA ALA A 207 -7.12 -13.13 -31.57
C ALA A 207 -8.11 -13.21 -30.39
N PRO A 208 -9.42 -13.36 -30.64
CA PRO A 208 -10.38 -13.68 -29.58
C PRO A 208 -9.97 -14.98 -28.86
N PHE A 209 -10.14 -15.00 -27.54
CA PHE A 209 -9.91 -16.19 -26.71
C PHE A 209 -11.21 -16.95 -26.46
N ALA A 210 -11.07 -18.25 -26.22
CA ALA A 210 -12.18 -19.16 -26.02
C ALA A 210 -12.71 -19.12 -24.58
N ARG A 211 -13.90 -19.70 -24.38
CA ARG A 211 -14.58 -19.68 -23.09
C ARG A 211 -13.83 -20.47 -22.00
N ASP A 212 -13.24 -21.59 -22.38
CA ASP A 212 -12.39 -22.41 -21.53
C ASP A 212 -11.12 -21.65 -21.10
N GLU A 213 -10.52 -20.85 -21.98
CA GLU A 213 -9.42 -19.95 -21.61
C GLU A 213 -9.86 -18.91 -20.57
N LEU A 214 -11.06 -18.31 -20.75
CA LEU A 214 -11.62 -17.40 -19.74
C LEU A 214 -11.81 -18.09 -18.39
N ASP A 215 -12.37 -19.29 -18.37
CA ASP A 215 -12.61 -20.04 -17.13
C ASP A 215 -11.28 -20.35 -16.42
N MET A 216 -10.24 -20.79 -17.16
CA MET A 216 -8.90 -21.01 -16.60
C MET A 216 -8.29 -19.73 -16.02
N LEU A 217 -8.43 -18.59 -16.70
CA LEU A 217 -7.92 -17.31 -16.19
C LEU A 217 -8.66 -16.87 -14.91
N LEU A 218 -9.97 -17.14 -14.81
CA LEU A 218 -10.73 -16.86 -13.60
C LEU A 218 -10.31 -17.77 -12.44
N ASP A 219 -10.05 -19.05 -12.68
CA ASP A 219 -9.53 -19.98 -11.67
C ASP A 219 -8.15 -19.53 -11.14
N LEU A 220 -7.26 -19.08 -12.04
CA LEU A 220 -5.97 -18.50 -11.66
C LEU A 220 -6.13 -17.22 -10.84
N ALA A 221 -7.06 -16.35 -11.25
CA ALA A 221 -7.32 -15.10 -10.55
C ALA A 221 -7.86 -15.34 -9.13
N GLU A 222 -8.81 -16.26 -8.96
CA GLU A 222 -9.32 -16.66 -7.65
C GLU A 222 -8.20 -17.20 -6.76
N HIS A 223 -7.34 -18.06 -7.30
CA HIS A 223 -6.18 -18.59 -6.59
C HIS A 223 -5.21 -17.50 -6.12
N GLY A 224 -4.85 -16.58 -7.01
CA GLY A 224 -3.96 -15.46 -6.67
C GLY A 224 -4.58 -14.47 -5.69
N ILE A 225 -5.87 -14.17 -5.84
CA ILE A 225 -6.58 -13.25 -4.95
C ILE A 225 -6.67 -13.84 -3.54
N ALA A 226 -6.89 -15.14 -3.37
CA ALA A 226 -6.88 -15.78 -2.06
C ALA A 226 -5.55 -15.53 -1.32
N GLN A 227 -4.41 -15.70 -2.00
CA GLN A 227 -3.08 -15.44 -1.40
C GLN A 227 -2.88 -13.96 -1.05
N LEU A 228 -3.40 -13.04 -1.87
CA LEU A 228 -3.31 -11.60 -1.59
C LEU A 228 -4.22 -11.18 -0.44
N LEU A 229 -5.38 -11.83 -0.27
CA LEU A 229 -6.25 -11.63 0.89
C LEU A 229 -5.58 -12.13 2.17
N ASP A 230 -4.92 -13.29 2.13
CA ASP A 230 -4.15 -13.80 3.27
C ASP A 230 -3.03 -12.83 3.68
N LEU A 231 -2.28 -12.29 2.70
CA LEU A 231 -1.25 -11.27 2.95
C LEU A 231 -1.83 -9.99 3.56
N GLN A 232 -3.00 -9.54 3.10
CA GLN A 232 -3.69 -8.39 3.67
C GLN A 232 -4.14 -8.65 5.10
N ALA A 233 -4.71 -9.83 5.37
CA ALA A 233 -5.14 -10.22 6.71
C ALA A 233 -3.95 -10.28 7.68
N GLU A 234 -2.82 -10.85 7.26
CA GLU A 234 -1.59 -10.92 8.05
C GLU A 234 -1.15 -9.52 8.50
N VAL A 235 -1.03 -8.57 7.56
CA VAL A 235 -0.55 -7.23 7.88
C VAL A 235 -1.57 -6.38 8.64
N LEU A 236 -2.85 -6.76 8.64
CA LEU A 236 -3.94 -6.05 9.32
C LEU A 236 -4.31 -6.64 10.69
N THR A 237 -3.56 -7.64 11.19
CA THR A 237 -3.80 -8.27 12.49
C THR A 237 -3.83 -7.26 13.65
N ASP A 238 -2.94 -6.26 13.60
CA ASP A 238 -2.84 -5.21 14.61
C ASP A 238 -3.41 -3.88 14.10
N ASP A 239 -4.13 -3.20 14.99
CA ASP A 239 -4.58 -1.83 14.76
C ASP A 239 -3.39 -0.91 14.44
N PRO A 240 -3.55 0.01 13.47
CA PRO A 240 -2.50 0.97 13.16
C PRO A 240 -2.25 1.88 14.37
N PRO A 241 -1.00 2.30 14.61
CA PRO A 241 -0.70 3.27 15.66
C PRO A 241 -1.47 4.58 15.40
N PRO A 242 -1.94 5.27 16.45
CA PRO A 242 -2.59 6.57 16.31
C PRO A 242 -1.66 7.58 15.61
N ARG A 243 -2.20 8.30 14.64
CA ARG A 243 -1.54 9.47 14.06
C ARG A 243 -2.12 10.73 14.71
N LEU A 244 -1.24 11.57 15.22
CA LEU A 244 -1.62 12.84 15.83
C LEU A 244 -1.98 13.83 14.73
N ALA A 245 -3.00 14.66 14.98
CA ALA A 245 -3.26 15.77 14.09
C ALA A 245 -2.03 16.70 14.03
N PRO A 246 -1.78 17.39 12.90
CA PRO A 246 -0.71 18.37 12.81
C PRO A 246 -0.77 19.37 13.98
N GLY A 247 0.28 19.38 14.81
CA GLY A 247 0.38 20.26 16.00
C GLY A 247 -0.08 19.66 17.33
N GLN A 248 -0.60 18.43 17.37
CA GLN A 248 -0.82 17.71 18.63
C GLN A 248 0.43 16.94 19.06
N LYS A 249 0.83 17.09 20.33
CA LYS A 249 1.89 16.26 20.93
C LYS A 249 1.37 14.87 21.22
N ALA A 250 2.25 13.86 21.07
CA ALA A 250 1.96 12.51 21.53
C ALA A 250 1.62 12.55 23.03
N PRO A 251 0.65 11.73 23.48
CA PRO A 251 0.47 11.54 24.91
C PRO A 251 1.80 11.07 25.51
N GLU A 252 2.22 11.68 26.62
CA GLU A 252 3.38 11.19 27.36
C GLU A 252 3.14 9.74 27.74
N PRO A 253 4.14 8.85 27.58
CA PRO A 253 4.01 7.47 28.00
C PRO A 253 3.61 7.46 29.48
N ALA A 254 2.70 6.54 29.84
CA ALA A 254 2.28 6.38 31.23
C ALA A 254 3.54 6.26 32.11
N PRO A 255 3.60 6.97 33.26
CA PRO A 255 4.76 6.91 34.12
C PRO A 255 5.02 5.44 34.49
N ASP A 256 6.27 5.00 34.28
CA ASP A 256 6.69 3.65 34.63
C ASP A 256 6.30 3.39 36.10
N PRO A 257 5.44 2.39 36.39
CA PRO A 257 5.06 2.09 37.76
C PRO A 257 6.25 1.55 38.57
N ARG A 258 7.36 1.23 37.91
CA ARG A 258 8.60 0.86 38.57
C ARG A 258 9.26 2.11 39.15
N PRO A 259 9.66 2.09 40.43
CA PRO A 259 10.48 3.15 40.98
C PRO A 259 11.75 3.29 40.11
N PRO A 260 12.26 4.52 39.93
CA PRO A 260 13.51 4.70 39.21
C PRO A 260 14.57 3.77 39.82
N PRO A 261 15.44 3.16 38.99
CA PRO A 261 16.53 2.35 39.52
C PRO A 261 17.25 3.17 40.58
N ALA A 262 17.48 2.57 41.75
CA ALA A 262 18.22 3.23 42.82
C ALA A 262 19.48 3.80 42.19
N GLY A 263 19.58 5.14 42.17
CA GLY A 263 20.77 5.81 41.69
C GLY A 263 21.98 5.21 42.42
N PRO A 264 23.15 5.16 41.78
CA PRO A 264 24.35 4.67 42.45
C PRO A 264 24.44 5.40 43.78
N ALA A 265 24.51 4.62 44.87
CA ALA A 265 24.75 5.18 46.19
C ALA A 265 25.92 6.14 46.04
N ALA A 266 25.75 7.38 46.47
CA ALA A 266 26.83 8.33 46.49
C ALA A 266 27.96 7.71 47.32
N GLU A 267 28.95 7.15 46.63
CA GLU A 267 30.21 6.80 47.26
C GLU A 267 30.75 8.12 47.80
N SER A 268 30.76 8.24 49.13
CA SER A 268 31.50 9.30 49.80
C SER A 268 32.92 9.27 49.27
N ALA A 269 33.46 10.44 48.96
CA ALA A 269 34.80 10.64 48.39
C ALA A 269 35.95 10.25 49.35
N SER A 270 35.78 9.24 50.18
CA SER A 270 36.76 8.74 51.16
C SER A 270 37.30 7.34 50.85
N ASP A 271 36.77 6.62 49.85
CA ASP A 271 37.17 5.22 49.57
C ASP A 271 37.64 4.99 48.13
N VAL A 272 38.54 5.84 47.62
CA VAL A 272 39.31 5.53 46.40
C VAL A 272 40.66 4.93 46.79
N PRO A 273 40.96 3.65 46.46
CA PRO A 273 42.27 3.05 46.69
C PRO A 273 43.34 3.72 45.81
N ALA A 274 44.51 4.00 46.41
CA ALA A 274 45.58 4.87 45.92
C ALA A 274 46.38 4.40 44.68
N TRP A 275 45.79 3.68 43.72
CA TRP A 275 46.52 3.21 42.52
C TRP A 275 46.00 3.75 41.17
N ARG A 276 45.01 4.66 41.16
CA ARG A 276 44.63 5.38 39.92
C ARG A 276 45.22 6.79 39.92
N GLU A 277 46.37 6.93 39.28
CA GLU A 277 46.91 8.23 38.90
C GLU A 277 46.01 8.90 37.83
N PRO A 278 45.77 10.22 37.90
CA PRO A 278 45.02 10.92 36.88
C PRO A 278 45.86 11.13 35.62
N TRP A 279 45.30 10.71 34.50
CA TRP A 279 45.84 10.92 33.16
C TRP A 279 45.94 12.43 32.88
N THR A 280 47.14 13.00 32.95
CA THR A 280 47.39 14.39 32.53
C THR A 280 47.43 14.46 31.02
N ALA A 281 46.53 15.25 30.43
CA ALA A 281 46.55 15.57 29.01
C ALA A 281 47.82 16.38 28.68
N SER A 282 48.79 15.73 28.03
CA SER A 282 49.94 16.38 27.41
C SER A 282 49.66 16.52 25.92
N SER A 283 49.64 17.78 25.50
CA SER A 283 49.65 18.24 24.12
C SER A 283 50.96 17.83 23.43
N GLU A 284 50.86 17.01 22.38
CA GLU A 284 51.80 16.99 21.27
C GLU A 284 51.19 16.21 20.10
N ARG A 285 50.93 16.90 18.99
CA ARG A 285 50.58 16.25 17.71
C ARG A 285 51.88 15.81 17.02
N PRO A 286 51.97 14.58 16.52
CA PRO A 286 52.85 14.26 15.42
C PRO A 286 52.02 14.17 14.13
N SER A 287 52.25 15.13 13.24
CA SER A 287 51.99 15.03 11.81
C SER A 287 52.80 13.90 11.18
N LEU A 288 52.25 13.21 10.18
CA LEU A 288 52.88 12.62 8.97
C LEU A 288 51.88 11.62 8.29
N PRO A 289 52.05 11.22 7.01
CA PRO A 289 51.91 12.01 5.80
C PRO A 289 50.85 11.43 4.83
N LEU A 290 50.45 12.23 3.84
CA LEU A 290 49.76 11.79 2.63
C LEU A 290 50.75 11.03 1.72
N ASP A 291 50.39 9.82 1.29
CA ASP A 291 50.40 9.36 -0.13
C ASP A 291 50.22 7.83 -0.22
N GLY A 292 49.39 7.40 -1.18
CA GLY A 292 49.12 6.01 -1.55
C GLY A 292 47.76 5.82 -2.20
#